data_AF-N8VMK7-F1
#
_entry.id   AF-N8VMK7-F1
#
_cell.length_a   1.000
_cell.length_b   1.000
_cell.length_c   1.000
_cell.angle_alpha   90.00
_cell.angle_beta   90.00
_cell.angle_gamma   90.00
#
_symmetry.space_group_name_H-M   'P 1'
#
loop_
_entity.id
_entity.type
_entity.pdbx_description
1 polymer ?
#
loop_
_entity_poly.entity_id
_entity_poly.type
_entity_poly.pdbx_seq_one_letter_code
_entity_poly.pdbx_strand_id
1 'polypeptide(L)'
;GRVERANRTLQDRLIKEMRLEGISSIAEANAWLPCFIEQFNQKFAKMAFNPKDLHRTVTETAEELDDIFTWREPRRVTNSLTITYDKCVYLLENTEENQRLIGKYLEFLEYPDSTVAIEYQGRKINYSIFDKLSQLNQREIVENKRLGSVLTHIQQQHEELEQQNKRNRSQKMPSRRAQKTVIKERNLNPVLDLEMSV
;
A
#
# COMPACT_ATOMS: atom_id res chain seq x y z
N GLY A 1 -9.62 -31.91 -8.51
CA GLY A 1 -9.20 -32.51 -7.21
C GLY A 1 -10.31 -32.47 -6.15
N ARG A 2 -10.19 -33.23 -5.04
CA ARG A 2 -11.15 -33.23 -3.91
C ARG A 2 -11.32 -31.83 -3.29
N VAL A 3 -10.23 -31.06 -3.23
CA VAL A 3 -10.18 -29.67 -2.77
C VAL A 3 -10.99 -28.74 -3.70
N GLU A 4 -10.87 -28.89 -5.02
CA GLU A 4 -11.59 -28.05 -6.00
C GLU A 4 -13.12 -28.20 -5.90
N ARG A 5 -13.63 -29.40 -5.59
CA ARG A 5 -15.07 -29.62 -5.40
C ARG A 5 -15.60 -28.97 -4.11
N ALA A 6 -14.83 -29.04 -3.04
CA ALA A 6 -15.17 -28.36 -1.79
C ALA A 6 -15.17 -26.84 -1.97
N ASN A 7 -14.14 -26.29 -2.63
CA ASN A 7 -14.03 -24.86 -2.90
C ASN A 7 -15.18 -24.33 -3.76
N ARG A 8 -15.58 -25.08 -4.80
CA ARG A 8 -16.75 -24.72 -5.61
C ARG A 8 -18.05 -24.70 -4.79
N THR A 9 -18.19 -25.63 -3.86
CA THR A 9 -19.37 -25.73 -2.99
C THR A 9 -19.40 -24.60 -1.97
N LEU A 10 -18.24 -24.25 -1.40
CA LEU A 10 -18.07 -23.13 -0.49
C LEU A 10 -18.43 -21.81 -1.17
N GLN A 11 -17.87 -21.53 -2.35
CA GLN A 11 -18.11 -20.27 -3.07
C GLN A 11 -19.59 -20.11 -3.48
N ASP A 12 -20.23 -21.17 -3.96
CA ASP A 12 -21.66 -21.12 -4.35
C ASP A 12 -22.59 -20.96 -3.14
N ARG A 13 -22.29 -21.64 -2.02
CA ARG A 13 -23.11 -21.53 -0.79
C ARG A 13 -22.93 -20.23 -0.06
N LEU A 14 -21.70 -19.74 0.07
CA LEU A 14 -21.39 -18.49 0.78
C LEU A 14 -22.29 -17.36 0.31
N ILE A 15 -22.40 -17.16 -1.01
CA ILE A 15 -23.23 -16.08 -1.59
C ILE A 15 -24.72 -16.30 -1.30
N LYS A 16 -25.21 -17.54 -1.32
CA LYS A 16 -26.63 -17.86 -1.07
C LYS A 16 -27.01 -17.65 0.38
N GLU A 17 -26.17 -18.11 1.30
CA GLU A 17 -26.38 -17.97 2.74
C GLU A 17 -26.28 -16.49 3.16
N MET A 18 -25.32 -15.73 2.61
CA MET A 18 -25.28 -14.27 2.80
C MET A 18 -26.56 -13.57 2.35
N ARG A 19 -27.16 -14.02 1.23
CA ARG A 19 -28.45 -13.47 0.76
C ARG A 19 -29.62 -13.84 1.66
N LEU A 20 -29.62 -15.05 2.24
CA LEU A 20 -30.65 -15.47 3.18
C LEU A 20 -30.60 -14.66 4.48
N GLU A 21 -29.40 -14.32 4.93
CA GLU A 21 -29.14 -13.47 6.11
C GLU A 21 -29.30 -11.97 5.80
N GLY A 22 -29.64 -11.60 4.56
CA GLY A 22 -29.84 -10.20 4.16
C GLY A 22 -28.56 -9.35 4.18
N ILE A 23 -27.39 -9.97 4.17
CA ILE A 23 -26.09 -9.30 4.27
C ILE A 23 -25.82 -8.53 2.97
N SER A 24 -25.59 -7.22 3.09
CA SER A 24 -25.37 -6.34 1.95
C SER A 24 -24.11 -5.47 2.06
N SER A 25 -23.36 -5.60 3.17
CA SER A 25 -22.10 -4.90 3.39
C SER A 25 -20.94 -5.83 3.72
N ILE A 26 -19.71 -5.40 3.43
CA ILE A 26 -18.48 -6.13 3.77
C ILE A 26 -18.34 -6.28 5.29
N ALA A 27 -18.73 -5.27 6.06
CA ALA A 27 -18.64 -5.30 7.52
C ALA A 27 -19.54 -6.38 8.13
N GLU A 28 -20.81 -6.45 7.70
CA GLU A 28 -21.75 -7.51 8.11
C GLU A 28 -21.26 -8.89 7.67
N ALA A 29 -20.71 -9.00 6.45
CA ALA A 29 -20.14 -10.23 5.96
C ALA A 29 -18.98 -10.72 6.84
N ASN A 30 -18.03 -9.84 7.17
CA ASN A 30 -16.88 -10.17 8.02
C ASN A 30 -17.31 -10.61 9.43
N ALA A 31 -18.34 -9.96 10.00
CA ALA A 31 -18.89 -10.35 11.31
C ALA A 31 -19.59 -11.72 11.26
N TRP A 32 -20.23 -12.07 10.14
CA TRP A 32 -20.97 -13.31 9.96
C TRP A 32 -20.11 -14.51 9.54
N LEU A 33 -18.99 -14.27 8.83
CA LEU A 33 -18.10 -15.32 8.31
C LEU A 33 -17.68 -16.39 9.33
N PRO A 34 -17.29 -16.07 10.58
CA PRO A 34 -16.94 -17.08 11.58
C PRO A 34 -18.07 -18.09 11.83
N CYS A 35 -19.32 -17.60 11.95
CA CYS A 35 -20.49 -18.45 12.14
C CYS A 35 -20.73 -19.36 10.91
N PHE A 36 -20.63 -18.79 9.71
CA PHE A 36 -20.76 -19.57 8.48
C PHE A 36 -19.69 -20.66 8.35
N ILE A 37 -18.43 -20.34 8.66
CA ILE A 37 -17.31 -21.30 8.60
C ILE A 37 -17.57 -22.48 9.54
N GLU A 38 -18.05 -22.22 10.75
CA GLU A 38 -18.41 -23.27 11.70
C GLU A 38 -19.53 -24.17 11.15
N GLN A 39 -20.65 -23.59 10.71
CA GLN A 39 -21.77 -24.32 10.14
C GLN A 39 -21.39 -25.12 8.87
N PHE A 40 -20.52 -24.55 8.04
CA PHE A 40 -20.02 -25.20 6.84
C PHE A 40 -19.14 -26.39 7.21
N ASN A 41 -18.21 -26.21 8.15
CA ASN A 41 -17.31 -27.26 8.60
C ASN A 41 -18.07 -28.41 9.27
N GLN A 42 -19.13 -28.14 10.04
CA GLN A 42 -19.99 -29.20 10.60
C GLN A 42 -20.59 -30.12 9.51
N LYS A 43 -20.93 -29.57 8.34
CA LYS A 43 -21.59 -30.32 7.25
C LYS A 43 -20.60 -30.96 6.28
N PHE A 44 -19.45 -30.33 6.05
CA PHE A 44 -18.56 -30.67 4.93
C PHE A 44 -17.12 -30.97 5.33
N ALA A 45 -16.68 -30.62 6.55
CA ALA A 45 -15.33 -30.93 6.97
C ALA A 45 -15.13 -32.44 6.99
N LYS A 46 -13.94 -32.86 6.59
CA LYS A 46 -13.51 -34.24 6.68
C LYS A 46 -12.30 -34.29 7.57
N MET A 47 -12.34 -35.19 8.55
CA MET A 47 -11.19 -35.43 9.40
C MET A 47 -9.98 -35.78 8.53
N ALA A 48 -8.84 -35.17 8.86
CA ALA A 48 -7.59 -35.51 8.24
C ALA A 48 -7.28 -36.98 8.52
N PHE A 49 -6.79 -37.70 7.51
CA PHE A 49 -6.37 -39.09 7.70
C PHE A 49 -5.19 -39.19 8.68
N ASN A 50 -4.32 -38.19 8.65
CA ASN A 50 -3.23 -38.01 9.60
C ASN A 50 -3.36 -36.61 10.21
N PRO A 51 -3.49 -36.48 11.54
CA PRO A 51 -3.60 -35.17 12.20
C PRO A 51 -2.26 -34.43 12.31
N LYS A 52 -1.15 -35.04 11.87
CA LYS A 52 0.17 -34.39 11.90
C LYS A 52 0.15 -33.12 11.05
N ASP A 53 0.45 -32.00 11.69
CA ASP A 53 0.68 -30.75 10.99
C ASP A 53 1.99 -30.84 10.18
N LEU A 54 1.89 -30.57 8.88
CA LEU A 54 3.00 -30.53 7.93
C LEU A 54 3.17 -29.13 7.33
N HIS A 55 2.43 -28.14 7.83
CA HIS A 55 2.62 -26.75 7.46
C HIS A 55 4.01 -26.29 7.91
N ARG A 56 4.65 -25.49 7.05
CA ARG A 56 5.91 -24.85 7.38
C ARG A 56 5.60 -23.66 8.27
N THR A 57 6.29 -23.54 9.40
CA THR A 57 6.24 -22.32 10.21
C THR A 57 6.78 -21.15 9.40
N VAL A 58 6.13 -19.99 9.53
CA VAL A 58 6.63 -18.77 8.91
C VAL A 58 8.01 -18.48 9.49
N THR A 59 8.99 -18.29 8.61
CA THR A 59 10.39 -18.06 8.98
C THR A 59 10.75 -16.59 8.95
N GLU A 60 9.97 -15.82 8.21
CA GLU A 60 10.09 -14.40 7.95
C GLU A 60 9.55 -13.60 9.12
N THR A 61 10.17 -12.45 9.36
CA THR A 61 9.69 -11.45 10.30
C THR A 61 8.45 -10.73 9.74
N ALA A 62 7.69 -10.07 10.60
CA ALA A 62 6.53 -9.27 10.18
C ALA A 62 6.91 -8.20 9.15
N GLU A 63 8.08 -7.57 9.32
CA GLU A 63 8.59 -6.54 8.39
C GLU A 63 8.91 -7.13 7.01
N GLU A 64 9.50 -8.33 6.95
CA GLU A 64 9.79 -9.02 5.70
C GLU A 64 8.50 -9.43 4.97
N LEU A 65 7.48 -9.88 5.70
CA LEU A 65 6.17 -10.18 5.14
C LEU A 65 5.51 -8.93 4.57
N ASP A 66 5.56 -7.81 5.29
CA ASP A 66 5.03 -6.53 4.80
C ASP A 66 5.74 -6.11 3.51
N ASP A 67 7.08 -6.23 3.47
CA ASP A 67 7.87 -5.94 2.28
C ASP A 67 7.47 -6.85 1.10
N ILE A 68 7.15 -8.12 1.34
CA ILE A 68 6.68 -9.07 0.29
C ILE A 68 5.35 -8.64 -0.32
N PHE A 69 4.44 -8.08 0.47
CA PHE A 69 3.11 -7.65 0.01
C PHE A 69 3.06 -6.22 -0.57
N THR A 70 4.22 -5.61 -0.85
CA THR A 70 4.31 -4.27 -1.45
C THR A 70 4.19 -4.28 -2.97
N TRP A 71 3.74 -3.14 -3.51
CA TRP A 71 3.92 -2.86 -4.92
C TRP A 71 5.37 -2.44 -5.16
N ARG A 72 6.09 -3.19 -6.01
CA ARG A 72 7.51 -2.94 -6.31
C ARG A 72 7.69 -2.41 -7.72
N GLU A 73 8.44 -1.32 -7.86
CA GLU A 73 8.81 -0.80 -9.18
C GLU A 73 10.29 -0.41 -9.21
N PRO A 74 11.08 -0.89 -10.18
CA PRO A 74 12.47 -0.50 -10.32
C PRO A 74 12.58 0.96 -10.78
N ARG A 75 13.35 1.77 -10.05
CA ARG A 75 13.57 3.19 -10.34
C ARG A 75 15.06 3.51 -10.42
N ARG A 76 15.44 4.22 -11.48
CA ARG A 76 16.83 4.63 -11.71
C ARG A 76 17.18 5.86 -10.88
N VAL A 77 18.29 5.79 -10.15
CA VAL A 77 18.85 6.92 -9.40
C VAL A 77 19.53 7.90 -10.36
N THR A 78 19.19 9.18 -10.25
CA THR A 78 19.83 10.25 -11.04
C THR A 78 21.20 10.63 -10.50
N ASN A 79 21.97 11.41 -11.26
CA ASN A 79 23.26 11.96 -10.81
C ASN A 79 23.16 12.83 -9.55
N SER A 80 21.98 13.37 -9.25
CA SER A 80 21.70 14.17 -8.06
C SER A 80 21.20 13.35 -6.87
N LEU A 81 21.38 12.02 -6.89
CA LEU A 81 20.88 11.10 -5.86
C LEU A 81 19.36 11.20 -5.65
N THR A 82 18.60 11.35 -6.73
CA THR A 82 17.14 11.40 -6.64
C THR A 82 16.46 10.27 -7.41
N ILE A 83 15.30 9.86 -6.91
CA ILE A 83 14.32 9.04 -7.60
C ILE A 83 13.05 9.87 -7.78
N THR A 84 12.43 9.83 -8.96
CA THR A 84 11.12 10.45 -9.17
C THR A 84 10.06 9.37 -9.24
N TYR A 85 9.04 9.49 -8.39
CA TYR A 85 7.89 8.59 -8.34
C TYR A 85 6.62 9.40 -8.05
N ASP A 86 5.57 9.15 -8.84
CA ASP A 86 4.27 9.84 -8.74
C ASP A 86 4.34 11.36 -8.46
N LYS A 87 5.08 12.08 -9.31
CA LYS A 87 5.33 13.53 -9.23
C LYS A 87 6.06 14.01 -7.96
N CYS A 88 6.45 13.11 -7.07
CA CYS A 88 7.31 13.39 -5.92
C CYS A 88 8.77 13.08 -6.27
N VAL A 89 9.69 13.82 -5.67
CA VAL A 89 11.13 13.56 -5.78
C VAL A 89 11.62 13.06 -4.43
N TYR A 90 12.23 11.89 -4.44
CA TYR A 90 12.84 11.24 -3.29
C TYR A 90 14.34 11.46 -3.39
N LEU A 91 14.90 12.25 -2.48
CA LEU A 91 16.33 12.53 -2.40
C LEU A 91 16.96 11.55 -1.42
N LEU A 92 17.81 10.67 -1.94
CA LEU A 92 18.58 9.72 -1.13
C LEU A 92 19.60 10.50 -0.28
N GLU A 93 19.86 10.00 0.93
CA GLU A 93 20.87 10.60 1.80
C GLU A 93 22.25 10.61 1.12
N ASN A 94 22.98 11.72 1.22
CA ASN A 94 24.27 11.88 0.56
C ASN A 94 25.40 11.20 1.36
N THR A 95 25.41 9.86 1.30
CA THR A 95 26.48 9.02 1.87
C THR A 95 27.36 8.47 0.75
N GLU A 96 28.62 8.13 1.05
CA GLU A 96 29.54 7.54 0.06
C GLU A 96 28.99 6.26 -0.57
N GLU A 97 28.23 5.49 0.20
CA GLU A 97 27.59 4.26 -0.25
C GLU A 97 26.47 4.55 -1.25
N ASN A 98 25.63 5.54 -0.96
CA ASN A 98 24.53 5.95 -1.84
C ASN A 98 25.05 6.61 -3.12
N GLN A 99 26.19 7.31 -3.08
CA GLN A 99 26.84 7.85 -4.29
C GLN A 99 27.18 6.76 -5.32
N ARG A 100 27.50 5.54 -4.87
CA ARG A 100 27.74 4.38 -5.75
C ARG A 100 26.46 3.81 -6.36
N LEU A 101 25.29 4.31 -5.96
CA LEU A 101 23.99 3.92 -6.51
C LEU A 101 23.56 4.79 -7.69
N ILE A 102 24.29 5.88 -7.99
CA ILE A 102 24.01 6.74 -9.14
C ILE A 102 23.97 5.91 -10.43
N GLY A 103 22.89 6.06 -11.19
CA GLY A 103 22.66 5.32 -12.43
C GLY A 103 22.14 3.90 -12.27
N LYS A 104 22.11 3.34 -11.04
CA LYS A 104 21.55 2.02 -10.75
C LYS A 104 20.03 2.06 -10.60
N TYR A 105 19.40 0.90 -10.75
CA TYR A 105 18.00 0.68 -10.46
C TYR A 105 17.84 0.18 -9.03
N LEU A 106 16.97 0.82 -8.28
CA LEU A 106 16.59 0.49 -6.91
C LEU A 106 15.12 0.06 -6.91
N GLU A 107 14.74 -0.80 -5.98
CA GLU A 107 13.36 -1.20 -5.79
C GLU A 107 12.63 -0.11 -5.01
N PHE A 108 11.58 0.45 -5.62
CA PHE A 108 10.68 1.37 -4.95
C PHE A 108 9.46 0.58 -4.45
N LEU A 109 9.30 0.50 -3.14
CA LEU A 109 8.21 -0.21 -2.46
C LEU A 109 7.13 0.81 -2.11
N GLU A 110 5.91 0.62 -2.61
CA GLU A 110 4.71 1.32 -2.15
C GLU A 110 3.85 0.34 -1.34
N TYR A 111 3.68 0.63 -0.05
CA TYR A 111 2.90 -0.19 0.86
C TYR A 111 1.40 0.07 0.67
N PRO A 112 0.53 -0.88 1.10
CA PRO A 112 -0.92 -0.69 1.05
C PRO A 112 -1.42 0.50 1.88
N ASP A 113 -0.62 1.03 2.79
CA ASP A 113 -0.94 2.22 3.58
C ASP A 113 -0.48 3.54 2.95
N SER A 114 0.05 3.48 1.72
CA SER A 114 0.68 4.58 0.99
C SER A 114 1.99 5.08 1.58
N THR A 115 2.57 4.41 2.59
CA THR A 115 3.97 4.62 2.94
C THR A 115 4.86 4.05 1.84
N VAL A 116 6.12 4.50 1.79
CA VAL A 116 7.06 4.04 0.77
C VAL A 116 8.42 3.73 1.36
N ALA A 117 9.10 2.75 0.78
CA ALA A 117 10.49 2.45 1.08
C ALA A 117 11.28 2.36 -0.22
N ILE A 118 12.60 2.57 -0.12
CA ILE A 118 13.54 2.41 -1.22
C ILE A 118 14.55 1.37 -0.78
N GLU A 119 14.70 0.31 -1.56
CA GLU A 119 15.57 -0.81 -1.24
C GLU A 119 16.58 -1.06 -2.35
N TYR A 120 17.79 -1.48 -1.96
CA TYR A 120 18.79 -2.04 -2.85
C TYR A 120 19.42 -3.27 -2.23
N GLN A 121 19.27 -4.44 -2.86
CA GLN A 121 19.89 -5.70 -2.42
C GLN A 121 19.61 -6.05 -0.93
N GLY A 122 18.36 -5.86 -0.48
CA GLY A 122 17.95 -6.12 0.91
C GLY A 122 18.30 -5.02 1.92
N ARG A 123 18.88 -3.90 1.47
CA ARG A 123 19.17 -2.74 2.31
C ARG A 123 18.17 -1.62 2.04
N LYS A 124 17.46 -1.18 3.09
CA LYS A 124 16.63 0.03 3.06
C LYS A 124 17.52 1.29 3.02
N ILE A 125 17.13 2.23 2.17
CA ILE A 125 17.87 3.48 1.91
C ILE A 125 17.08 4.64 2.50
N ASN A 126 17.75 5.43 3.34
CA ASN A 126 17.19 6.67 3.87
C ASN A 126 17.01 7.71 2.76
N TYR A 127 15.88 8.42 2.81
CA TYR A 127 15.56 9.46 1.85
C TYR A 127 14.80 10.61 2.50
N SER A 128 14.79 11.75 1.83
CA SER A 128 13.92 12.90 2.11
C SER A 128 12.99 13.14 0.92
N ILE A 129 11.77 13.62 1.19
CA ILE A 129 10.75 13.82 0.14
C ILE A 129 10.67 15.31 -0.20
N PHE A 130 10.77 15.61 -1.49
CA PHE A 130 10.41 16.90 -2.07
C PHE A 130 9.15 16.73 -2.93
N ASP A 131 8.02 17.19 -2.41
CA ASP A 131 6.74 17.12 -3.13
C ASP A 131 6.60 18.31 -4.09
N LYS A 132 6.67 18.04 -5.40
CA LYS A 132 6.49 19.07 -6.46
C LYS A 132 5.07 19.62 -6.51
N LEU A 133 4.12 18.96 -5.85
CA LEU A 133 2.72 19.38 -5.75
C LEU A 133 2.40 20.05 -4.41
N SER A 134 3.36 20.13 -3.48
CA SER A 134 3.15 20.89 -2.24
C SER A 134 2.79 22.34 -2.56
N GLN A 135 1.83 22.89 -1.81
CA GLN A 135 1.53 24.31 -1.88
C GLN A 135 2.79 25.08 -1.46
N LEU A 136 3.10 26.16 -2.17
CA LEU A 136 4.25 27.01 -1.86
C LEU A 136 4.15 27.44 -0.38
N ASN A 137 5.05 26.92 0.45
CA ASN A 137 5.26 27.46 1.79
C ASN A 137 5.88 28.85 1.63
N GLN A 138 5.04 29.88 1.61
CA GLN A 138 5.47 31.27 1.74
C GLN A 138 6.00 31.46 3.16
N ARG A 139 7.21 30.96 3.47
CA ARG A 139 7.91 31.37 4.69
C ARG A 139 8.29 32.83 4.54
N GLU A 140 7.92 33.59 5.57
CA GLU A 140 8.14 35.01 5.85
C GLU A 140 8.55 35.86 4.64
N ILE A 141 7.56 36.55 4.08
CA ILE A 141 7.72 37.51 2.99
C ILE A 141 8.73 38.58 3.44
N VAL A 142 9.98 38.45 3.05
CA VAL A 142 10.92 39.58 3.07
C VAL A 142 10.53 40.47 1.90
N GLU A 143 10.16 41.72 2.19
CA GLU A 143 9.69 42.69 1.19
C GLU A 143 10.73 42.86 0.07
N ASN A 144 10.50 42.17 -1.04
CA ASN A 144 11.23 42.39 -2.28
C ASN A 144 10.22 42.75 -3.37
N LYS A 145 10.31 43.99 -3.86
CA LYS A 145 9.38 44.63 -4.81
C LYS A 145 9.07 43.81 -6.07
N ARG A 146 9.87 42.77 -6.38
CA ARG A 146 9.69 41.91 -7.57
C ARG A 146 9.31 40.47 -7.27
N LEU A 147 9.47 39.99 -6.03
CA LEU A 147 9.14 38.60 -5.68
C LEU A 147 7.64 38.40 -5.47
N GLY A 148 6.94 39.40 -4.94
CA GLY A 148 5.49 39.32 -4.72
C GLY A 148 4.72 39.05 -6.01
N SER A 149 4.94 39.85 -7.06
CA SER A 149 4.26 39.69 -8.36
C SER A 149 4.57 38.36 -9.05
N VAL A 150 5.80 37.87 -8.91
CA VAL A 150 6.22 36.58 -9.49
C VAL A 150 5.55 35.43 -8.74
N LEU A 151 5.46 35.49 -7.41
CA LEU A 151 4.75 34.49 -6.62
C LEU A 151 3.25 34.47 -6.91
N THR A 152 2.60 35.64 -7.05
CA THR A 152 1.19 35.72 -7.43
C THR A 152 0.95 35.12 -8.82
N HIS A 153 1.84 35.39 -9.77
CA HIS A 153 1.76 34.80 -11.11
C HIS A 153 1.92 33.27 -11.09
N ILE A 154 2.89 32.76 -10.32
CA ILE A 154 3.09 31.31 -10.13
C ILE A 154 1.84 30.68 -9.49
N GLN A 155 1.24 31.34 -8.50
CA GLN A 155 0.02 30.86 -7.84
C GLN A 155 -1.18 30.81 -8.79
N GLN A 156 -1.37 31.84 -9.62
CA GLN A 156 -2.41 31.87 -10.65
C GLN A 156 -2.23 30.74 -11.69
N GLN A 157 -0.99 30.49 -12.13
CA GLN A 157 -0.68 29.36 -13.01
C GLN A 157 -0.96 28.00 -12.35
N HIS A 158 -0.70 27.88 -11.04
CA HIS A 158 -1.05 26.67 -10.28
C HIS A 158 -2.57 26.44 -10.26
N GLU A 159 -3.36 27.48 -10.00
CA GLU A 159 -4.83 27.40 -9.98
C GLU A 159 -5.40 27.03 -11.35
N GLU A 160 -4.88 27.62 -12.44
CA GLU A 160 -5.29 27.26 -13.81
C GLU A 160 -4.99 25.79 -14.15
N LEU A 161 -3.83 25.28 -13.73
CA LEU A 161 -3.45 23.88 -13.93
C LEU A 161 -4.27 22.89 -13.09
N GLU A 162 -4.74 23.32 -11.91
CA GLU A 162 -5.67 22.56 -11.08
C GLU A 162 -7.07 22.51 -11.71
N GLN A 163 -7.61 23.64 -12.17
CA GLN A 163 -8.90 23.70 -12.88
C GLN A 163 -8.90 22.84 -14.15
N GLN A 164 -7.77 22.75 -14.84
CA GLN A 164 -7.60 21.90 -16.02
C GLN A 164 -7.34 20.42 -15.69
N ASN A 165 -7.40 19.98 -14.43
CA ASN A 165 -7.08 18.62 -13.98
C ASN A 165 -5.67 18.11 -14.35
N LYS A 166 -4.76 19.00 -14.76
CA LYS A 166 -3.38 18.65 -15.19
C LYS A 166 -2.43 18.46 -14.01
N ARG A 167 -2.82 18.90 -12.80
CA ARG A 167 -2.06 18.70 -11.57
C ARG A 167 -2.29 17.34 -10.90
N ASN A 168 -3.24 16.54 -11.36
CA ASN A 168 -3.56 15.22 -10.78
C ASN A 168 -2.40 14.22 -10.87
N ARG A 169 -2.24 13.39 -9.83
CA ARG A 169 -1.29 12.26 -9.81
C ARG A 169 -1.56 11.27 -10.96
N SER A 170 -0.54 10.50 -11.35
CA SER A 170 -0.63 9.66 -12.55
C SER A 170 -1.75 8.62 -12.44
N GLN A 171 -2.64 8.53 -13.43
CA GLN A 171 -3.70 7.51 -13.48
C GLN A 171 -3.17 6.09 -13.72
N LYS A 172 -1.90 5.94 -14.11
CA LYS A 172 -1.23 4.65 -14.29
C LYS A 172 -0.68 4.06 -12.98
N MET A 173 -0.73 4.82 -11.88
CA MET A 173 -0.27 4.36 -10.57
C MET A 173 -1.39 3.64 -9.83
N PRO A 174 -1.08 2.74 -8.89
CA PRO A 174 -2.07 2.12 -8.02
C PRO A 174 -2.95 3.19 -7.35
N SER A 175 -4.26 2.98 -7.36
CA SER A 175 -5.19 3.93 -6.75
C SER A 175 -5.05 3.93 -5.23
N ARG A 176 -4.52 5.03 -4.68
CA ARG A 176 -4.41 5.26 -3.22
C ARG A 176 -5.75 5.33 -2.48
N ARG A 177 -6.89 5.38 -3.20
CA ARG A 177 -8.23 5.32 -2.60
C ARG A 177 -8.56 3.93 -2.05
N ALA A 178 -8.19 2.86 -2.76
CA ALA A 178 -8.39 1.50 -2.28
C ALA A 178 -7.51 1.21 -1.05
N GLN A 179 -6.30 1.76 -1.04
CA GLN A 179 -5.32 1.67 0.03
C GLN A 179 -5.81 2.29 1.35
N LYS A 180 -6.42 3.50 1.33
CA LYS A 180 -7.04 4.08 2.54
C LYS A 180 -8.17 3.22 3.12
N THR A 181 -8.94 2.56 2.26
CA THR A 181 -9.98 1.62 2.69
C THR A 181 -9.37 0.37 3.30
N VAL A 182 -8.29 -0.18 2.71
CA VAL A 182 -7.54 -1.34 3.24
C VAL A 182 -6.88 -1.04 4.59
N ILE A 183 -6.35 0.18 4.81
CA ILE A 183 -5.86 0.62 6.14
C ILE A 183 -7.02 0.66 7.15
N LYS A 184 -8.17 1.21 6.74
CA LYS A 184 -9.35 1.28 7.60
C LYS A 184 -9.90 -0.12 7.90
N GLU A 185 -9.89 -1.03 6.93
CA GLU A 185 -10.34 -2.42 7.04
C GLU A 185 -9.37 -3.27 7.88
N ARG A 186 -8.05 -3.10 7.75
CA ARG A 186 -7.05 -3.72 8.66
C ARG A 186 -7.27 -3.28 10.11
N ASN A 187 -7.47 -1.98 10.34
CA ASN A 187 -7.83 -1.45 11.67
C ASN A 187 -9.20 -1.94 12.18
N LEU A 188 -10.10 -2.41 11.30
CA LEU A 188 -11.44 -2.91 11.64
C LEU A 188 -11.50 -4.44 11.77
N ASN A 189 -10.50 -5.17 11.29
CA ASN A 189 -10.43 -6.62 11.32
C ASN A 189 -9.19 -7.08 12.11
N PRO A 190 -9.18 -6.91 13.45
CA PRO A 190 -8.04 -7.21 14.31
C PRO A 190 -7.70 -8.71 14.40
N VAL A 191 -8.49 -9.57 13.76
CA VAL A 191 -8.30 -11.04 13.75
C VAL A 191 -7.02 -11.47 13.01
N LEU A 192 -6.41 -10.59 12.21
CA LEU A 192 -5.09 -10.85 11.60
C LEU A 192 -3.91 -10.35 12.46
N ASP A 193 -4.16 -9.53 13.47
CA ASP A 193 -3.15 -8.99 14.40
C ASP A 193 -3.13 -9.71 15.76
N LEU A 194 -4.08 -10.61 15.99
CA LEU A 194 -4.17 -11.46 17.18
C LEU A 194 -3.82 -12.90 16.81
N GLU A 195 -2.52 -13.23 16.87
CA GLU A 195 -1.97 -14.32 17.70
C GLU A 195 -0.46 -14.09 17.87
N MET A 196 -0.11 -13.07 18.67
CA MET A 196 1.18 -12.99 19.35
C MET A 196 0.92 -12.68 20.83
N SER A 197 0.48 -13.70 21.56
CA SER A 197 0.60 -13.71 23.01
C SER A 197 0.81 -15.14 23.51
N VAL A 198 2.02 -15.32 24.06
CA VAL A 198 2.66 -16.48 24.72
C VAL A 198 3.44 -17.41 23.80
#